data_AF-A0A0D0IK86-F1
#
_entry.id   AF-A0A0D0IK86-F1
#
_cell.length_a   1.000
_cell.length_b   1.000
_cell.length_c   1.000
_cell.angle_alpha   90.00
_cell.angle_beta   90.00
_cell.angle_gamma   90.00
#
_symmetry.space_group_name_H-M   'P 1'
#
loop_
_entity.id
_entity.type
_entity.pdbx_description
1 polymer ?
#
loop_
_entity_poly.entity_id
_entity_poly.type
_entity_poly.pdbx_seq_one_letter_code
_entity_poly.pdbx_strand_id
1 'polypeptide(L)'
;MIVAGVGLDPLAILMLLGGAVVVVATIATVLTLYLRNRRLSAIDETDSSAAGWYQDPLDANVQRYWDGAAWTEHEHSAIPSAPAGSS
;
A
#
# COMPACT_ATOMS: atom_id res chain seq x y z
N MET A 1 41.93 16.40 -37.75
CA MET A 1 41.02 15.71 -36.81
C MET A 1 40.31 16.78 -35.99
N ILE A 2 39.24 17.37 -36.54
CA ILE A 2 38.44 18.40 -35.87
C ILE A 2 37.15 17.71 -35.47
N VAL A 3 36.94 17.53 -34.16
CA VAL A 3 35.70 17.02 -33.58
C VAL A 3 34.59 18.00 -33.96
N ALA A 4 33.57 17.52 -34.69
CA ALA A 4 32.43 18.31 -35.10
C ALA A 4 31.73 18.91 -33.87
N GLY A 5 31.66 20.25 -33.82
CA GLY A 5 30.93 20.98 -32.79
C GLY A 5 29.46 20.59 -32.82
N VAL A 6 28.98 20.01 -31.73
CA VAL A 6 27.56 19.71 -31.49
C VAL A 6 26.83 21.05 -31.38
N GLY A 7 26.33 21.55 -32.51
CA GLY A 7 25.55 22.78 -32.62
C GLY A 7 24.14 22.60 -32.08
N LEU A 8 24.01 22.45 -30.76
CA LEU A 8 22.71 22.43 -30.09
C LEU A 8 22.20 23.87 -30.02
N ASP A 9 21.15 24.14 -30.80
CA ASP A 9 20.46 25.42 -30.81
C ASP A 9 20.05 25.83 -29.37
N PRO A 10 20.38 27.04 -28.91
CA PRO A 10 20.14 27.46 -27.53
C PRO A 10 18.64 27.50 -27.18
N LEU A 11 17.75 27.70 -28.15
CA LEU A 11 16.30 27.62 -27.95
C LEU A 11 15.84 26.17 -27.83
N ALA A 12 16.44 25.25 -28.57
CA ALA A 12 16.20 23.81 -28.44
C ALA A 12 16.58 23.29 -27.04
N ILE A 13 17.69 23.78 -26.47
CA ILE A 13 18.10 23.44 -25.09
C ILE A 13 17.07 23.97 -24.08
N LEU A 14 16.59 25.21 -24.23
CA LEU A 14 15.61 25.79 -23.31
C LEU A 14 14.25 25.06 -23.39
N MET A 15 13.82 24.64 -24.58
CA MET A 15 12.63 23.81 -24.78
C MET A 15 12.77 22.42 -24.15
N LEU A 16 13.95 21.79 -24.25
CA LEU A 16 14.24 20.51 -23.60
C LEU A 16 14.33 20.64 -22.07
N LEU A 17 14.90 21.73 -21.56
CA LEU A 17 14.94 22.01 -20.11
C LEU A 17 13.55 22.33 -19.57
N GLY A 18 12.75 23.14 -20.28
CA GLY A 18 11.35 23.39 -19.95
C GLY A 18 10.52 22.11 -19.99
N GLY A 19 10.69 21.29 -21.03
CA GLY A 19 10.06 19.99 -21.15
C GLY A 19 10.47 19.03 -20.03
N ALA A 20 11.76 18.98 -19.68
CA ALA A 20 12.26 18.15 -18.59
C ALA A 20 11.70 18.59 -17.23
N VAL A 21 11.60 19.89 -16.96
CA VAL A 21 10.99 20.41 -15.73
C VAL A 21 9.51 20.07 -15.66
N VAL A 22 8.76 20.21 -16.76
CA VAL A 22 7.34 19.83 -16.84
C VAL A 22 7.18 18.32 -16.65
N VAL A 23 8.04 17.50 -17.25
CA VAL A 23 8.05 16.04 -17.09
C VAL A 23 8.38 15.64 -15.65
N VAL A 24 9.37 16.27 -15.02
CA VAL A 24 9.71 15.99 -13.62
C VAL A 24 8.59 16.44 -12.68
N ALA A 25 7.98 17.60 -12.91
CA ALA A 25 6.86 18.10 -12.12
C ALA A 25 5.61 17.22 -12.27
N THR A 26 5.32 16.74 -13.49
CA THR A 26 4.23 15.80 -13.75
C THR A 26 4.51 14.43 -13.14
N ILE A 27 5.72 13.88 -13.29
CA ILE A 27 6.13 12.64 -12.64
C ILE A 27 6.05 12.77 -11.12
N ALA A 28 6.55 13.86 -10.53
CA ALA A 28 6.48 14.09 -9.09
C ALA A 28 5.04 14.25 -8.60
N THR A 29 4.19 14.92 -9.36
CA THR A 29 2.75 15.06 -9.07
C THR A 29 2.06 13.70 -9.13
N VAL A 30 2.26 12.94 -10.21
CA VAL A 30 1.71 11.60 -10.40
C VAL A 30 2.25 10.65 -9.33
N LEU A 31 3.54 10.71 -9.00
CA LEU A 31 4.16 9.90 -7.95
C LEU A 31 3.59 10.26 -6.57
N THR A 32 3.42 11.55 -6.28
CA THR A 32 2.78 12.02 -5.04
C THR A 32 1.34 11.50 -4.97
N LEU A 33 0.58 11.62 -6.05
CA LEU A 33 -0.80 11.10 -6.13
C LEU A 33 -0.84 9.58 -6.01
N TYR A 34 0.09 8.86 -6.64
CA TYR A 34 0.21 7.40 -6.59
C TYR A 34 0.54 6.92 -5.17
N LEU A 35 1.49 7.55 -4.50
CA LEU A 35 1.86 7.24 -3.11
C LEU A 35 0.74 7.60 -2.13
N ARG A 36 -0.02 8.66 -2.39
CA ARG A 36 -1.21 9.04 -1.61
C ARG A 36 -2.36 8.05 -1.84
N ASN A 37 -2.56 7.60 -3.08
CA ASN A 37 -3.57 6.62 -3.45
C ASN A 37 -3.22 5.22 -2.93
N ARG A 38 -1.94 4.85 -2.80
CA ARG A 38 -1.53 3.59 -2.17
C ARG A 38 -1.99 3.48 -0.72
N ARG A 39 -2.11 4.61 -0.01
CA ARG A 39 -2.72 4.66 1.34
C ARG A 39 -4.25 4.54 1.31
N LEU A 40 -4.88 4.83 0.17
CA LEU A 40 -6.32 4.70 -0.07
C LEU A 40 -6.70 3.31 -0.63
N SER A 41 -5.81 2.67 -1.39
CA SER A 41 -5.94 1.29 -1.87
C SER A 41 -5.85 0.28 -0.72
N ALA A 42 -5.15 0.61 0.37
CA ALA A 42 -5.19 -0.17 1.62
C ALA A 42 -6.58 -0.16 2.30
N ILE A 43 -7.50 0.69 1.85
CA ILE A 43 -8.89 0.78 2.34
C ILE A 43 -9.88 0.09 1.38
N ASP A 44 -9.45 -0.23 0.15
CA ASP A 44 -10.23 -0.94 -0.88
C ASP A 44 -9.70 -2.37 -1.09
N GLU A 45 -8.76 -2.83 -0.27
CA GLU A 45 -8.30 -4.22 -0.21
C GLU A 45 -9.23 -5.06 0.68
N THR A 46 -10.54 -4.84 0.59
CA THR A 46 -11.55 -5.60 1.36
C THR A 46 -11.78 -7.02 0.82
N ASP A 47 -10.92 -7.48 -0.10
CA ASP A 47 -10.75 -8.90 -0.47
C ASP A 47 -9.59 -9.57 0.30
N SER A 48 -8.74 -8.79 0.96
CA SER A 48 -7.86 -9.26 2.03
C SER A 48 -8.62 -9.06 3.34
N SER A 49 -9.12 -10.14 3.95
CA SER A 49 -9.87 -10.18 5.22
C SER A 49 -9.63 -8.94 6.09
N ALA A 50 -10.66 -8.10 6.28
CA ALA A 50 -10.55 -6.91 7.11
C ALA A 50 -10.04 -7.28 8.51
N ALA A 51 -9.24 -6.42 9.15
CA ALA A 51 -8.67 -6.73 10.46
C ALA A 51 -9.77 -7.12 11.47
N GLY A 52 -9.63 -8.27 12.10
CA GLY A 52 -10.72 -8.87 12.88
C GLY A 52 -10.39 -10.24 13.45
N TRP A 53 -11.32 -10.77 14.24
CA TRP A 53 -11.24 -12.13 14.77
C TRP A 53 -11.78 -13.11 13.74
N TYR A 54 -10.97 -14.10 13.37
CA TYR A 54 -11.34 -15.15 12.44
C TYR A 54 -11.07 -16.51 13.09
N GLN A 55 -11.85 -17.52 12.70
CA GLN A 55 -11.67 -18.87 13.19
C GLN A 55 -10.33 -19.43 12.73
N ASP A 56 -9.58 -20.05 13.64
CA ASP A 56 -8.32 -20.68 13.28
C ASP A 56 -8.57 -21.97 12.47
N PRO A 57 -7.90 -22.16 11.31
CA PRO A 57 -8.12 -23.34 10.47
C PRO A 57 -7.56 -24.64 11.08
N LEU A 58 -6.67 -24.56 12.07
CA LEU A 58 -6.13 -25.72 12.78
C LEU A 58 -6.99 -26.06 14.01
N ASP A 59 -7.54 -25.04 14.68
CA ASP A 59 -8.35 -25.21 15.89
C ASP A 59 -9.66 -24.41 15.85
N ALA A 60 -10.77 -25.10 15.56
CA ALA A 60 -12.10 -24.48 15.49
C ALA A 60 -12.62 -23.91 16.83
N ASN A 61 -11.94 -24.19 17.95
CA ASN A 61 -12.32 -23.71 19.28
C ASN A 61 -11.71 -22.34 19.62
N VAL A 62 -10.80 -21.82 18.79
CA VAL A 62 -10.14 -20.54 18.98
C VAL A 62 -10.35 -19.62 17.78
N GLN A 63 -10.45 -18.34 18.08
CA GLN A 63 -10.37 -17.28 17.08
C GLN A 63 -9.02 -16.62 17.21
N ARG A 64 -8.33 -16.44 16.08
CA ARG A 64 -7.06 -15.72 16.02
C ARG A 64 -7.29 -14.36 15.37
N TYR A 65 -6.56 -13.34 15.83
CA TYR A 65 -6.72 -12.00 15.28
C TYR A 65 -5.89 -11.85 14.00
N TRP A 66 -6.55 -11.46 12.91
CA TRP A 66 -5.94 -11.06 11.65
C TRP A 66 -5.80 -9.54 11.62
N ASP A 67 -4.60 -9.02 11.35
CA ASP A 67 -4.34 -7.57 11.33
C ASP A 67 -4.67 -6.89 9.98
N GLY A 68 -5.01 -7.69 8.96
CA GLY A 68 -5.13 -7.25 7.57
C GLY A 68 -3.99 -7.75 6.70
N ALA A 69 -2.81 -8.05 7.28
CA ALA A 69 -1.66 -8.58 6.56
C ALA A 69 -1.18 -9.96 7.06
N ALA A 70 -1.27 -10.23 8.36
CA ALA A 70 -0.89 -11.51 8.95
C ALA A 70 -1.79 -11.90 10.13
N TRP A 71 -1.66 -13.16 10.53
CA TRP A 71 -2.23 -13.62 11.80
C TRP A 71 -1.31 -13.21 12.95
N THR A 72 -1.89 -12.68 14.03
CA THR A 72 -1.16 -12.29 15.24
C THR A 72 -1.23 -13.38 16.32
N GLU A 73 -0.43 -13.24 17.38
CA GLU A 73 -0.42 -14.12 18.57
C GLU A 73 -1.67 -13.93 19.46
N HIS A 74 -2.56 -13.00 19.13
CA HIS A 74 -3.77 -12.79 19.92
C HIS A 74 -4.78 -13.88 19.56
N GLU A 75 -5.09 -14.72 20.54
CA GLU A 75 -6.08 -15.78 20.46
C GLU A 75 -7.17 -15.56 21.51
N HIS A 76 -8.40 -15.90 21.15
CA HIS A 76 -9.53 -15.87 22.05
C HIS A 76 -10.31 -17.17 21.95
N SER A 77 -10.70 -17.73 23.09
CA SER A 77 -11.59 -18.89 23.11
C SER A 77 -12.92 -18.52 22.45
N ALA A 78 -13.29 -19.24 21.40
CA ALA A 78 -14.56 -19.07 20.70
C ALA A 78 -15.71 -19.76 21.44
N ILE A 79 -15.39 -20.70 22.33
CA ILE A 79 -16.35 -21.30 23.25
C ILE A 79 -16.77 -20.18 24.21
N PRO A 80 -18.06 -19.77 24.23
CA PRO A 80 -18.53 -18.93 25.31
C PRO A 80 -18.23 -19.71 26.58
N SER A 81 -17.38 -19.16 27.46
CA SER A 81 -17.27 -19.64 28.83
C SER A 81 -18.69 -19.63 29.37
N ALA A 82 -19.35 -20.79 29.32
CA ALA A 82 -20.71 -20.92 29.80
C ALA A 82 -20.67 -20.34 31.21
N PRO A 83 -21.50 -19.34 31.56
CA PRO A 83 -21.53 -18.87 32.92
C PRO A 83 -21.77 -20.11 33.78
N ALA A 84 -20.78 -20.47 34.58
CA ALA A 84 -20.91 -21.48 35.59
C ALA A 84 -22.01 -20.97 36.53
N GLY A 85 -23.24 -21.35 36.24
CA GLY A 85 -24.40 -20.76 36.85
C GLY A 85 -25.58 -21.68 36.66
N SER A 86 -25.72 -22.64 37.57
CA SER A 86 -26.97 -22.83 38.32
C SER A 86 -26.96 -24.19 39.05
N SER A 87 -26.65 -24.19 40.35
CA SER A 87 -27.40 -24.87 41.43
C SER A 87 -26.75 -24.57 42.77
#